data_AF-A0A2G9P1U8-F1
#
_entry.id   AF-A0A2G9P1U8-F1
#
_cell.length_a   1.000
_cell.length_b   1.000
_cell.length_c   1.000
_cell.angle_alpha   90.00
_cell.angle_beta   90.00
_cell.angle_gamma   90.00
#
_symmetry.space_group_name_H-M   'P 1'
#
loop_
_entity.id
_entity.type
_entity.pdbx_description
1 polymer ?
#
loop_
_entity_poly.entity_id
_entity_poly.type
_entity_poly.pdbx_seq_one_letter_code
_entity_poly.pdbx_strand_id
1 'polypeptide(L)'
;EKSQILFRVGDSEFNEVEQFTMGVRFFYNDQQIDAINPELHKGGHYEIDYVWKNSGNHIVKVDLYDMGDKPGILTYTFNMSTQSPFGYIFIMAITIGAIMLGVVIAYIYIPKKIRLRSKL
;
A
#
# COMPACT_ATOMS: atom_id res chain seq x y z
N GLU A 1 11.88 1.24 3.70
CA GLU A 1 10.72 2.17 3.70
C GLU A 1 10.05 2.13 5.07
N LYS A 2 9.59 3.26 5.60
CA LYS A 2 8.84 3.29 6.86
C LYS A 2 7.36 3.16 6.55
N SER A 3 6.66 2.29 7.25
CA SER A 3 5.22 2.12 7.13
C SER A 3 4.61 1.93 8.50
N GLN A 4 3.36 2.36 8.63
CA GLN A 4 2.52 2.00 9.75
C GLN A 4 1.55 0.92 9.27
N ILE A 5 1.44 -0.16 10.03
CA ILE A 5 0.55 -1.29 9.72
C ILE A 5 -0.50 -1.37 10.81
N LEU A 6 -1.77 -1.29 10.40
CA LEU A 6 -2.92 -1.45 11.29
C LEU A 6 -3.58 -2.80 11.01
N PHE A 7 -3.57 -3.66 12.01
CA PHE A 7 -4.34 -4.89 12.02
C PHE A 7 -5.68 -4.63 12.69
N ARG A 8 -6.77 -5.04 12.06
CA ARG A 8 -8.12 -5.05 12.64
C ARG A 8 -8.64 -6.47 12.63
N VAL A 9 -9.08 -6.94 13.79
CA VAL A 9 -9.55 -8.30 14.01
C VAL A 9 -11.03 -8.22 14.38
N GLY A 10 -11.86 -8.84 13.55
CA GLY A 10 -13.29 -8.91 13.77
C GLY A 10 -13.82 -10.34 13.78
N ASP A 11 -15.03 -10.49 14.29
CA ASP A 11 -15.79 -11.74 14.24
C ASP A 11 -16.42 -11.97 12.85
N SER A 12 -17.23 -13.02 12.73
CA SER A 12 -17.93 -13.37 11.48
C SER A 12 -18.95 -12.32 11.00
N GLU A 13 -19.37 -11.42 11.89
CA GLU A 13 -20.29 -10.32 11.61
C GLU A 13 -19.57 -8.99 11.42
N PHE A 14 -18.23 -9.00 11.38
CA PHE A 14 -17.34 -7.84 11.28
C PHE A 14 -17.36 -6.91 12.51
N ASN A 15 -17.84 -7.38 13.66
CA ASN A 15 -17.67 -6.64 14.91
C ASN A 15 -16.25 -6.81 15.43
N GLU A 16 -15.66 -5.76 15.99
CA GLU A 16 -14.34 -5.83 16.64
C GLU A 16 -14.35 -6.78 17.83
N VAL A 17 -13.34 -7.64 17.93
CA VAL A 17 -13.18 -8.53 19.08
C VAL A 17 -12.67 -7.77 20.30
N GLU A 18 -12.97 -8.23 21.50
CA GLU A 18 -12.50 -7.58 22.74
C GLU A 18 -10.99 -7.71 22.95
N GLN A 19 -10.42 -8.83 22.51
CA GLN A 19 -8.99 -9.13 22.60
C GLN A 19 -8.62 -10.24 21.62
N PHE A 20 -7.34 -10.32 21.29
CA PHE A 20 -6.81 -11.38 20.44
C PHE A 20 -5.32 -11.61 20.71
N THR A 21 -4.84 -12.83 20.51
CA THR A 21 -3.40 -13.14 20.54
C THR A 21 -2.90 -13.25 19.12
N MET A 22 -1.86 -12.49 18.76
CA MET A 22 -1.38 -12.41 17.38
C MET A 22 0.14 -12.39 17.28
N GLY A 23 0.66 -13.14 16.32
CA GLY A 23 2.04 -13.02 15.82
C GLY A 23 2.06 -12.62 14.35
N VAL A 24 3.19 -12.07 13.90
CA VAL A 24 3.38 -11.67 12.49
C VAL A 24 4.72 -12.21 11.98
N ARG A 25 4.75 -12.74 10.76
CA ARG A 25 5.98 -13.21 10.10
C ARG A 25 6.12 -12.52 8.75
N PHE A 26 7.29 -11.96 8.50
CA PHE A 26 7.61 -11.23 7.29
C PHE A 26 8.54 -12.05 6.42
N PHE A 27 8.17 -12.22 5.15
CA PHE A 27 8.93 -12.98 4.17
C PHE A 27 9.31 -12.12 2.97
N TYR A 28 10.51 -12.36 2.43
CA TYR A 28 11.00 -11.77 1.19
C TYR A 28 11.72 -12.86 0.39
N ASN A 29 11.37 -13.05 -0.89
CA ASN A 29 11.87 -14.15 -1.73
C ASN A 29 11.77 -15.52 -1.04
N ASP A 30 10.58 -15.83 -0.50
CA ASP A 30 10.26 -17.08 0.23
C ASP A 30 11.09 -17.35 1.50
N GLN A 31 11.94 -16.41 1.93
CA GLN A 31 12.69 -16.49 3.18
C GLN A 31 12.06 -15.62 4.25
N GLN A 32 11.89 -16.16 5.47
CA GLN A 32 11.46 -15.36 6.62
C GLN A 32 12.60 -14.42 7.03
N ILE A 33 12.35 -13.12 6.96
CA ILE A 33 13.35 -12.08 7.25
C ILE A 33 13.12 -11.42 8.62
N ASP A 34 11.91 -11.50 9.16
CA ASP A 34 11.55 -10.87 10.43
C ASP A 34 10.30 -11.52 11.05
N ALA A 35 10.07 -11.28 12.34
CA ALA A 35 8.87 -11.72 13.05
C ALA A 35 8.54 -10.87 14.28
N ILE A 36 7.25 -10.75 14.55
CA ILE A 36 6.68 -10.27 15.80
C ILE A 36 6.14 -11.49 16.53
N ASN A 37 6.62 -11.70 17.76
CA ASN A 37 6.21 -12.82 18.58
C ASN A 37 4.71 -12.72 18.94
N PRO A 38 4.04 -13.87 19.16
CA PRO A 38 2.66 -13.85 19.62
C PRO A 38 2.50 -13.07 20.93
N GLU A 39 1.64 -12.05 20.91
CA GLU A 39 1.30 -11.23 22.07
C GLU A 39 -0.21 -11.06 22.18
N LEU A 40 -0.71 -10.96 23.42
CA LEU A 40 -2.11 -10.67 23.70
C LEU A 40 -2.35 -9.16 23.57
N HIS A 41 -3.24 -8.78 22.66
CA HIS A 41 -3.66 -7.41 22.45
C HIS A 41 -5.08 -7.20 22.96
N LYS A 42 -5.30 -6.07 23.64
CA LYS A 42 -6.63 -5.63 24.10
C LYS A 42 -7.25 -4.71 23.06
N GLY A 43 -8.55 -4.87 22.82
CA GLY A 43 -9.29 -4.21 21.73
C GLY A 43 -9.23 -5.00 20.42
N GLY A 44 -9.99 -4.56 19.42
CA GLY A 44 -10.10 -5.22 18.11
C GLY A 44 -9.04 -4.80 17.10
N HIS A 45 -8.00 -4.08 17.52
CA HIS A 45 -6.95 -3.62 16.61
C HIS A 45 -5.57 -3.57 17.26
N TYR A 46 -4.53 -3.64 16.42
CA TYR A 46 -3.14 -3.48 16.81
C TYR A 46 -2.39 -2.70 15.74
N GLU A 47 -1.63 -1.70 16.14
CA GLU A 47 -0.89 -0.81 15.26
C GLU A 47 0.61 -0.93 15.52
N ILE A 48 1.39 -1.01 14.45
CA ILE A 48 2.85 -1.06 14.51
C ILE A 48 3.50 -0.13 13.51
N ASP A 49 4.65 0.42 13.92
CA ASP A 49 5.60 1.02 13.00
C ASP A 49 6.58 -0.05 12.52
N TYR A 50 6.64 -0.26 11.22
CA TYR A 50 7.52 -1.26 10.59
C TYR A 50 8.46 -0.60 9.57
N VAL A 51 9.71 -1.08 9.53
CA VAL A 51 10.72 -0.61 8.58
C VAL A 51 11.11 -1.74 7.64
N TRP A 52 10.65 -1.64 6.39
CA TRP A 52 11.03 -2.54 5.32
C TRP A 52 12.50 -2.33 4.94
N LYS A 53 13.32 -3.36 5.12
CA LYS A 53 14.76 -3.35 4.79
C LYS A 53 15.02 -3.60 3.31
N ASN A 54 14.22 -4.47 2.69
CA ASN A 54 14.30 -4.80 1.28
C ASN A 54 13.23 -4.05 0.49
N SER A 55 13.54 -3.65 -0.75
CA SER A 55 12.53 -3.08 -1.65
C SER A 55 11.93 -4.17 -2.52
N GLY A 56 10.61 -4.17 -2.68
CA GLY A 56 9.89 -5.13 -3.51
C GLY A 56 8.69 -5.73 -2.81
N ASN A 57 8.32 -6.91 -3.27
CA ASN A 57 7.14 -7.63 -2.83
C ASN A 57 7.48 -8.50 -1.61
N HIS A 58 6.72 -8.34 -0.53
CA HIS A 58 6.84 -9.11 0.69
C HIS A 58 5.59 -9.93 0.95
N ILE A 59 5.75 -11.11 1.53
CA ILE A 59 4.63 -11.91 2.01
C ILE A 59 4.59 -11.75 3.52
N VAL A 60 3.48 -11.23 4.04
CA VAL A 60 3.25 -11.06 5.47
C VAL A 60 2.23 -12.07 5.92
N LYS A 61 2.62 -12.96 6.84
CA LYS A 61 1.73 -13.94 7.46
C LYS A 61 1.34 -13.46 8.85
N VAL A 62 0.04 -13.37 9.09
CA VAL A 62 -0.53 -12.97 10.39
C VAL A 62 -1.14 -14.21 11.01
N ASP A 63 -0.66 -14.59 12.18
CA ASP A 63 -1.08 -15.78 12.90
C ASP A 63 -1.92 -15.35 14.11
N LEU A 64 -3.21 -15.68 14.09
CA LEU A 64 -4.11 -15.49 15.23
C LEU A 64 -4.22 -16.79 16.02
N TYR A 65 -4.06 -16.71 17.34
CA TYR A 65 -3.99 -17.86 18.24
C TYR A 65 -5.27 -17.96 19.06
N ASP A 66 -5.82 -19.18 19.13
CA ASP A 66 -6.94 -19.56 20.00
C ASP A 66 -8.12 -18.58 19.92
N MET A 67 -8.57 -18.32 18.69
CA MET A 67 -9.65 -17.36 18.43
C MET A 67 -11.03 -17.95 18.74
N GLY A 68 -11.78 -17.28 19.62
CA GLY A 68 -13.09 -17.72 20.07
C GLY A 68 -13.01 -19.06 20.81
N ASP A 69 -13.97 -19.96 20.54
CA ASP A 69 -14.00 -21.29 21.18
C ASP A 69 -13.17 -22.35 20.44
N LYS A 70 -12.31 -21.96 19.49
CA LYS A 70 -11.55 -22.88 18.63
C LYS A 70 -10.05 -22.81 18.96
N PRO A 71 -9.47 -23.86 19.56
CA PRO A 71 -8.03 -23.91 19.78
C PRO A 71 -7.29 -24.07 18.44
N GLY A 72 -6.12 -23.45 18.34
CA GLY A 72 -5.25 -23.54 17.16
C GLY A 72 -4.84 -22.19 16.58
N ILE A 73 -4.27 -22.23 15.37
CA ILE A 73 -3.70 -21.06 14.69
C ILE A 73 -4.45 -20.79 13.39
N LEU A 74 -4.96 -19.57 13.23
CA LEU A 74 -5.50 -19.07 11.98
C LEU A 74 -4.46 -18.17 11.30
N THR A 75 -3.89 -18.64 10.19
CA THR A 75 -2.89 -17.88 9.42
C THR A 75 -3.53 -17.19 8.23
N TYR A 76 -3.43 -15.86 8.18
CA TYR A 76 -3.77 -15.04 7.03
C TYR A 76 -2.51 -14.61 6.30
N THR A 77 -2.54 -14.58 4.97
CA THR A 77 -1.40 -14.21 4.14
C THR A 77 -1.72 -12.96 3.33
N PHE A 78 -0.91 -11.93 3.50
CA PHE A 78 -1.02 -10.64 2.82
C PHE A 78 0.18 -10.42 1.92
N ASN A 79 -0.08 -9.83 0.77
CA ASN A 79 0.98 -9.40 -0.13
C ASN A 79 1.21 -7.89 0.04
N MET A 80 2.42 -7.50 0.47
CA MET A 80 2.77 -6.11 0.77
C MET A 80 3.94 -5.66 -0.10
N SER A 81 3.68 -4.74 -1.01
CA SER A 81 4.71 -4.15 -1.86
C SER A 81 5.20 -2.82 -1.29
N THR A 82 6.52 -2.67 -1.20
CA THR A 82 7.19 -1.41 -0.85
C THR A 82 7.50 -0.58 -2.10
N GLN A 83 6.89 -0.93 -3.23
CA GLN A 83 7.01 -0.16 -4.45
C GLN A 83 5.68 0.57 -4.65
N SER A 84 5.76 1.85 -5.01
CA SER A 84 4.61 2.63 -5.47
C SER A 84 4.68 2.82 -6.99
N PRO A 85 4.47 1.76 -7.81
CA PRO A 85 4.46 1.91 -9.27
C PRO A 85 3.34 2.85 -9.70
N PHE A 86 2.21 2.86 -9.00
CA PHE A 86 1.06 3.71 -9.30
C PHE A 86 1.37 5.20 -9.17
N GLY A 87 2.13 5.62 -8.17
CA GLY A 87 2.45 7.04 -7.97
C GLY A 87 3.19 7.63 -9.17
N TYR A 88 4.24 6.95 -9.63
CA TYR A 88 5.01 7.39 -10.80
C TYR A 88 4.19 7.36 -12.09
N ILE A 89 3.45 6.27 -12.33
CA ILE A 89 2.61 6.12 -13.54
C ILE A 89 1.54 7.22 -13.59
N PHE A 90 0.90 7.52 -12.46
CA PHE A 90 -0.14 8.55 -12.37
C PHE A 90 0.41 9.95 -12.71
N ILE A 91 1.55 10.33 -12.12
CA ILE A 91 2.18 11.63 -12.41
C ILE A 91 2.60 11.69 -13.88
N MET A 92 3.23 10.64 -14.41
CA MET A 92 3.62 10.59 -15.83
C MET A 92 2.41 10.72 -16.76
N ALA A 93 1.29 10.06 -16.46
CA ALA A 93 0.07 10.16 -17.26
C ALA A 93 -0.47 11.60 -17.30
N ILE A 94 -0.54 12.28 -16.15
CA ILE A 94 -1.00 13.67 -16.08
C ILE A 94 -0.02 14.61 -16.80
N THR A 95 1.29 14.42 -16.61
CA THR A 95 2.32 15.23 -17.28
C THR A 95 2.24 15.10 -18.81
N ILE A 96 2.12 13.87 -19.33
CA ILE A 96 1.95 13.63 -20.77
C ILE A 96 0.67 14.30 -21.29
N GLY A 97 -0.44 14.16 -20.55
CA GLY A 97 -1.70 14.81 -20.90
C GLY A 97 -1.59 16.33 -20.99
N ALA A 98 -0.94 16.97 -20.01
CA ALA A 98 -0.72 18.41 -19.97
C ALA A 98 0.18 18.90 -21.12
N ILE A 99 1.27 18.18 -21.40
CA ILE A 99 2.18 18.49 -22.51
C ILE A 99 1.45 18.40 -23.85
N MET A 100 0.70 17.33 -24.08
CA MET A 100 -0.06 17.14 -25.31
C MET A 100 -1.06 18.26 -25.56
N LEU A 101 -1.79 18.68 -24.52
CA LEU A 101 -2.70 19.82 -24.60
C LEU A 101 -1.95 21.11 -24.96
N GLY A 102 -0.81 21.37 -24.30
CA GLY A 102 0.05 22.52 -24.58
C GLY A 102 0.53 22.55 -26.04
N VAL A 103 0.97 21.41 -26.57
CA VAL A 103 1.41 21.26 -27.97
C VAL A 103 0.26 21.55 -28.93
N VAL A 104 -0.95 21.03 -28.69
CA VAL A 104 -2.11 21.29 -29.54
C VAL A 104 -2.49 22.78 -29.54
N ILE A 105 -2.52 23.42 -28.38
CA ILE A 105 -2.79 24.87 -28.27
C ILE A 105 -1.70 25.67 -28.99
N ALA A 106 -0.42 25.36 -28.75
CA ALA A 106 0.69 26.00 -29.42
C ALA A 106 0.58 25.88 -30.95
N TYR A 107 0.30 24.68 -31.46
CA TYR A 107 0.14 24.41 -32.88
C TYR A 107 -0.99 25.23 -33.52
N ILE A 108 -2.14 25.38 -32.84
CA ILE A 108 -3.29 26.14 -33.37
C ILE A 108 -3.02 27.67 -33.33
N TYR A 109 -2.49 28.18 -32.22
CA TYR A 109 -2.47 29.63 -31.98
C TYR A 109 -1.17 30.33 -32.37
N ILE A 110 -0.02 29.65 -32.33
CA ILE A 110 1.28 30.26 -32.69
C ILE A 110 1.31 30.68 -34.16
N PRO A 111 0.93 29.85 -35.16
CA PRO A 111 0.93 30.27 -36.56
C PRO A 111 -0.02 31.45 -36.82
N LYS A 112 -1.17 31.46 -36.14
CA LYS A 112 -2.18 32.53 -36.23
C LYS A 112 -1.61 33.86 -35.72
N LYS A 113 -0.88 33.84 -34.60
CA LYS A 113 -0.25 35.01 -34.00
C LYS A 113 0.95 35.53 -34.81
N ILE A 114 1.78 34.63 -35.34
CA ILE A 114 2.92 35.00 -36.20
C ILE A 114 2.43 35.65 -37.50
N ARG A 115 1.40 35.09 -38.14
CA ARG A 115 0.81 35.64 -39.38
C ARG A 115 0.08 36.97 -39.17
N LEU A 116 -0.48 37.22 -37.99
CA LEU A 116 -1.04 38.52 -37.64
C LEU A 116 0.05 39.58 -37.50
N ARG A 117 1.17 39.25 -36.84
CA ARG A 117 2.32 40.15 -36.67
C ARG A 117 3.04 40.49 -37.97
N SER A 118 3.05 39.60 -38.97
CA SER A 118 3.68 39.90 -40.27
C SER A 118 2.82 40.76 -41.19
N LYS A 119 1.56 41.03 -40.83
CA LYS A 119 0.61 41.86 -41.59
C LYS A 119 0.40 43.26 -41.00
N LEU A 120 0.96 43.51 -39.81
CA LEU A 120 1.06 44.80 -39.14
C LEU A 120 2.43 45.41 -39.46
#